data_AF-A7TAC5-F1
#
_entry.id   AF-A7TAC5-F1
#
_cell.length_a   1.000
_cell.length_b   1.000
_cell.length_c   1.000
_cell.angle_alpha   90.00
_cell.angle_beta   90.00
_cell.angle_gamma   90.00
#
_symmetry.space_group_name_H-M   'P 1'
#
loop_
_entity.id
_entity.type
_entity.pdbx_description
1 polymer ?
#
loop_
_entity_poly.entity_id
_entity_poly.type
_entity_poly.pdbx_seq_one_letter_code
_entity_poly.pdbx_strand_id
1 'polypeptide(L)'
;EIDIGYRLDNVNVDKLTGDLWFSVFPRVLDFLTFSTNLDFQCPSKVVSVKLGKEHAEGDPFPFYDIREVYANNGSEVRGSTSATRHDGKFAVAAIFDKFLICDLGPY
;
A
#
# COMPACT_ATOMS: atom_id res chain seq x y z
N GLU A 1 -3.68 16.71 5.97
CA GLU A 1 -3.05 15.42 6.38
C GLU A 1 -3.98 14.29 5.96
N ILE A 2 -3.45 13.15 5.49
CA ILE A 2 -4.28 11.99 5.10
C ILE A 2 -4.16 10.92 6.19
N ASP A 3 -5.25 10.70 6.94
CA ASP A 3 -5.28 9.66 7.97
C ASP A 3 -5.62 8.30 7.35
N ILE A 4 -4.59 7.46 7.24
CA ILE A 4 -4.70 6.10 6.70
C ILE A 4 -4.86 5.03 7.78
N GLY A 5 -4.78 5.38 9.08
CA GLY A 5 -4.90 4.44 10.20
C GLY A 5 -3.75 3.42 10.35
N TYR A 6 -2.69 3.51 9.54
CA TYR A 6 -1.56 2.58 9.54
C TYR A 6 -0.22 3.29 9.42
N ARG A 7 0.87 2.58 9.73
CA ARG A 7 2.21 3.10 9.45
C ARG A 7 2.53 2.93 7.97
N LEU A 8 2.72 4.04 7.27
CA LEU A 8 3.17 4.08 5.88
C LEU A 8 4.63 3.65 5.76
N ASP A 9 4.94 2.92 4.69
CA ASP A 9 6.32 2.69 4.23
C ASP A 9 6.59 3.50 2.95
N ASN A 10 6.45 2.91 1.75
CA ASN A 10 6.61 3.61 0.48
C ASN A 10 5.30 4.10 -0.14
N VAL A 11 5.42 5.18 -0.91
CA VAL A 11 4.38 5.77 -1.74
C VAL A 11 4.76 5.61 -3.21
N ASN A 12 3.84 5.09 -4.01
CA ASN A 12 3.90 5.16 -5.47
C ASN A 12 2.75 6.01 -5.99
N VAL A 13 2.95 6.64 -7.15
CA VAL A 13 1.97 7.52 -7.78
C VAL A 13 1.63 6.95 -9.15
N ASP A 14 0.35 6.73 -9.41
CA ASP A 14 -0.13 6.42 -10.75
C ASP A 14 0.03 7.64 -11.65
N LYS A 15 0.77 7.49 -12.75
CA LYS A 15 1.11 8.63 -13.63
C LYS A 15 -0.09 9.15 -14.44
N LEU A 16 -1.13 8.34 -14.61
CA LEU A 16 -2.30 8.70 -15.41
C LEU A 16 -3.37 9.35 -14.55
N THR A 17 -3.63 8.83 -13.36
CA THR A 17 -4.71 9.33 -12.48
C THR A 17 -4.21 10.23 -11.36
N GLY A 18 -2.93 10.15 -11.00
CA GLY A 18 -2.40 10.77 -9.79
C GLY A 18 -2.78 10.04 -8.50
N ASP A 19 -3.46 8.89 -8.59
CA ASP A 19 -3.81 8.09 -7.42
C ASP A 19 -2.55 7.60 -6.72
N LEU A 20 -2.58 7.63 -5.39
CA LEU A 20 -1.47 7.18 -4.56
C LEU A 20 -1.66 5.72 -4.18
N TRP A 21 -0.57 4.98 -4.16
CA TRP A 21 -0.51 3.57 -3.78
C TRP A 21 0.46 3.41 -2.62
N PHE A 22 -0.08 3.02 -1.48
CA PHE A 22 0.64 2.96 -0.21
C PHE A 22 0.80 1.51 0.22
N SER A 23 2.04 1.08 0.43
CA SER A 23 2.27 -0.10 1.27
C SER A 23 2.32 0.33 2.72
N VAL A 24 1.60 -0.38 3.57
CA VAL A 24 1.45 -0.01 4.99
C VAL A 24 1.70 -1.22 5.88
N PHE A 25 2.22 -0.96 7.08
CA PHE A 25 2.37 -1.97 8.12
C PHE A 25 1.12 -2.00 9.00
N PRO A 26 0.35 -3.11 9.03
CA PRO A 26 -0.78 -3.25 9.94
C PRO A 26 -0.36 -3.17 11.41
N ARG A 27 0.81 -3.74 11.74
CA ARG A 27 1.46 -3.65 13.04
C ARG A 27 2.97 -3.51 12.84
N VAL A 28 3.55 -2.40 13.30
CA VAL A 28 4.99 -2.14 13.12
C VAL A 28 5.85 -3.20 13.81
N LEU A 29 5.44 -3.70 14.98
CA LEU A 29 6.16 -4.74 15.71
C LEU A 29 6.27 -6.08 14.96
N ASP A 30 5.28 -6.40 14.12
CA ASP A 30 5.33 -7.60 13.26
C ASP A 30 6.46 -7.47 12.25
N PHE A 31 6.59 -6.30 11.61
CA PHE A 31 7.65 -6.07 10.63
C PHE A 31 9.04 -6.05 11.28
N LEU A 32 9.17 -5.46 12.47
CA LEU A 32 10.43 -5.51 13.23
C LEU A 32 10.80 -6.94 13.61
N THR A 33 9.84 -7.75 14.06
CA THR A 33 10.06 -9.18 14.31
C THR A 33 10.50 -9.89 13.04
N PHE A 34 9.79 -9.67 11.93
CA PHE A 34 10.11 -10.25 10.63
C PHE A 34 11.53 -9.90 10.17
N SER A 35 11.96 -8.65 10.35
CA SER A 35 13.30 -8.18 9.96
C SER A 35 14.46 -8.91 10.65
N THR A 36 14.19 -9.61 11.75
CA THR A 36 15.18 -10.41 12.50
C THR A 36 14.88 -11.91 12.50
N ASN A 37 13.68 -12.31 12.06
CA ASN A 37 13.24 -13.69 11.92
C ASN A 37 12.41 -13.84 10.64
N LEU A 38 13.05 -14.26 9.55
CA LEU A 38 12.43 -14.38 8.24
C LEU A 38 11.41 -15.53 8.13
N ASP A 39 11.30 -16.40 9.14
CA ASP A 39 10.25 -17.42 9.22
C ASP A 39 8.94 -16.86 9.81
N PHE A 40 8.99 -15.66 10.40
CA PHE A 40 7.79 -15.00 10.93
C PHE A 40 6.84 -14.64 9.78
N GLN A 41 5.57 -15.01 9.94
CA GLN A 41 4.53 -14.75 8.95
C GLN A 41 4.02 -13.30 9.08
N CYS A 42 4.77 -12.35 8.50
CA CYS A 42 4.45 -10.93 8.55
C CYS A 42 3.27 -10.59 7.63
N PRO A 43 2.18 -9.96 8.14
CA PRO A 43 1.10 -9.48 7.30
C PRO A 43 1.56 -8.43 6.29
N SER A 44 0.82 -8.35 5.18
CA SER A 44 1.01 -7.36 4.12
C SER A 44 -0.30 -6.62 3.87
N LYS A 45 -0.23 -5.31 3.63
CA LYS A 45 -1.39 -4.48 3.32
C LYS A 45 -1.04 -3.35 2.37
N VAL A 46 -1.94 -3.10 1.42
CA VAL A 46 -1.85 -2.00 0.47
C VAL A 46 -3.16 -1.25 0.43
N VAL A 47 -3.06 0.08 0.53
CA VAL A 47 -4.19 1.00 0.35
C VAL A 47 -3.93 1.91 -0.83
N SER A 48 -4.96 2.20 -1.62
CA SER A 48 -4.94 3.26 -2.62
C SER A 48 -5.64 4.49 -2.07
N VAL A 49 -5.12 5.67 -2.38
CA VAL A 49 -5.73 6.94 -2.04
C VAL A 49 -5.98 7.74 -3.31
N LYS A 50 -7.25 8.06 -3.54
CA LYS A 50 -7.67 8.95 -4.61
C LYS A 50 -7.89 10.33 -4.03
N LEU A 51 -7.09 11.29 -4.50
CA LEU A 51 -7.24 12.69 -4.08
C LEU A 51 -8.44 13.32 -4.77
N GLY A 52 -9.16 14.17 -4.04
CA GLY A 52 -10.19 15.04 -4.58
C GLY A 52 -9.61 16.20 -5.39
N LYS A 53 -10.45 17.22 -5.64
CA LYS A 53 -9.97 18.46 -6.27
C LYS A 53 -8.97 19.17 -5.36
N GLU A 54 -7.98 19.80 -5.96
CA GLU A 54 -7.06 20.68 -5.25
C GLU A 54 -7.79 21.96 -4.81
N HIS A 55 -7.47 22.43 -3.61
CA HIS A 55 -7.95 23.69 -3.04
C HIS A 55 -6.77 24.64 -2.80
N ALA A 56 -6.94 25.91 -3.17
CA ALA A 56 -5.86 26.90 -3.12
C ALA A 56 -5.58 27.47 -1.72
N GLU A 57 -6.53 27.33 -0.78
CA GLU A 57 -6.45 27.85 0.57
C GLU A 57 -6.71 26.74 1.59
N GLY A 58 -5.89 26.65 2.64
CA GLY A 58 -6.04 25.66 3.71
C GLY A 58 -5.40 24.30 3.38
N ASP A 59 -6.13 23.20 3.64
CA ASP A 59 -5.69 21.85 3.25
C ASP A 59 -5.81 21.72 1.72
N PRO A 60 -4.71 21.45 1.00
CA PRO A 60 -4.73 21.34 -0.46
C PRO A 60 -5.67 20.26 -0.98
N PHE A 61 -5.90 19.18 -0.21
CA PHE A 61 -6.77 18.07 -0.60
C PHE A 61 -7.70 17.69 0.56
N PRO A 62 -8.76 18.50 0.83
CA PRO A 62 -9.65 18.30 1.96
C PRO A 62 -10.57 17.09 1.81
N PHE A 63 -10.67 16.54 0.59
CA PHE A 63 -11.44 15.34 0.28
C PHE A 63 -10.54 14.30 -0.37
N TYR A 64 -10.59 13.07 0.11
CA TYR A 64 -9.88 11.94 -0.46
C TYR A 64 -10.65 10.65 -0.15
N ASP A 65 -10.52 9.67 -1.05
CA ASP A 65 -11.09 8.33 -0.86
C ASP A 65 -9.96 7.32 -0.61
N ILE A 66 -10.04 6.61 0.51
CA ILE A 66 -9.11 5.52 0.84
C ILE A 66 -9.79 4.19 0.55
N ARG A 67 -9.04 3.30 -0.11
CA ARG A 67 -9.49 1.94 -0.38
C ARG A 67 -8.41 0.94 -0.03
N GLU A 68 -8.78 -0.11 0.71
CA GLU A 68 -7.95 -1.30 0.84
C GLU A 68 -8.01 -2.10 -0.47
N VAL A 69 -6.85 -2.27 -1.11
CA VAL A 69 -6.75 -2.99 -2.39
C VAL A 69 -6.19 -4.40 -2.20
N TYR A 70 -5.38 -4.59 -1.15
CA TYR A 70 -4.82 -5.89 -0.82
C TYR A 70 -4.55 -5.99 0.67
N ALA A 71 -4.92 -7.12 1.26
CA ALA A 71 -4.57 -7.50 2.62
C ALA A 71 -4.39 -9.03 2.68
N ASN A 72 -3.26 -9.46 3.22
CA ASN A 72 -2.95 -10.88 3.38
C ASN A 72 -2.18 -11.08 4.70
N ASN A 73 -2.35 -12.25 5.30
CA ASN A 73 -1.74 -12.59 6.59
C ASN A 73 -0.25 -12.99 6.49
N GLY A 74 0.39 -12.83 5.33
CA GLY A 74 1.76 -13.24 5.06
C GLY A 74 1.88 -14.62 4.40
N SER A 75 0.78 -15.26 3.99
CA SER A 75 0.84 -16.52 3.24
C SER A 75 1.25 -16.33 1.77
N GLU A 76 0.89 -15.20 1.17
CA GLU A 76 1.13 -14.90 -0.25
C GLU A 76 2.39 -14.06 -0.46
N VAL A 77 2.55 -12.99 0.31
CA VAL A 77 3.76 -12.16 0.41
C VAL A 77 3.83 -11.60 1.82
N ARG A 78 5.01 -11.65 2.44
CA ARG A 78 5.25 -11.23 3.82
C ARG A 78 5.86 -9.84 3.88
N GLY A 79 5.31 -8.98 4.73
CA GLY A 79 5.86 -7.66 5.03
C GLY A 79 6.04 -6.78 3.79
N SER A 80 4.96 -6.55 3.03
CA SER A 80 4.99 -5.67 1.86
C SER A 80 5.50 -4.27 2.21
N THR A 81 6.34 -3.72 1.34
CA THR A 81 6.98 -2.40 1.51
C THR A 81 6.72 -1.46 0.36
N SER A 82 6.28 -1.97 -0.80
CA SER A 82 5.92 -1.15 -1.94
C SER A 82 4.80 -1.79 -2.74
N ALA A 83 3.98 -0.97 -3.38
CA ALA A 83 2.93 -1.44 -4.26
C ALA A 83 2.64 -0.43 -5.37
N THR A 84 2.32 -0.92 -6.56
CA THR A 84 2.02 -0.08 -7.72
C THR A 84 1.03 -0.74 -8.66
N ARG A 85 0.45 0.05 -9.54
CA ARG A 85 -0.45 -0.39 -10.61
C ARG A 85 0.13 0.01 -11.96
N HIS A 86 -0.05 -0.86 -12.95
CA HIS A 86 0.25 -0.56 -14.34
C HIS A 86 -0.59 -1.44 -15.27
N ASP A 87 -1.29 -0.87 -16.25
CA ASP A 87 -2.02 -1.60 -17.31
C ASP A 87 -2.86 -2.79 -16.82
N GLY A 88 -3.73 -2.53 -15.85
CA GLY A 88 -4.62 -3.55 -15.27
C GLY A 88 -3.90 -4.60 -14.40
N LYS A 89 -2.60 -4.46 -14.19
CA LYS A 89 -1.83 -5.25 -13.23
C LYS A 89 -1.63 -4.48 -11.93
N PHE A 90 -1.55 -5.22 -10.84
CA PHE A 90 -1.18 -4.73 -9.53
C PHE A 90 0.02 -5.51 -9.02
N ALA A 91 1.04 -4.79 -8.55
CA ALA A 91 2.29 -5.35 -8.10
C ALA A 91 2.52 -5.02 -6.62
N VAL A 92 2.94 -6.01 -5.83
CA VAL A 92 3.31 -5.87 -4.41
C VAL A 92 4.72 -6.40 -4.21
N ALA A 93 5.58 -5.57 -3.65
CA ALA A 93 6.96 -5.91 -3.32
C ALA A 93 7.18 -5.95 -1.82
N ALA A 94 8.12 -6.79 -1.39
CA ALA A 94 8.64 -6.88 -0.04
C ALA A 94 10.17 -6.84 -0.07
N ILE A 95 10.80 -6.41 1.02
CA ILE A 95 12.28 -6.36 1.12
C ILE A 95 12.86 -7.77 1.29
N PHE A 96 12.22 -8.60 2.11
CA PHE A 96 12.74 -9.91 2.53
C PHE A 96 11.92 -11.10 2.04
N ASP A 97 11.03 -10.89 1.07
CA ASP A 97 10.18 -11.95 0.52
C ASP A 97 10.03 -11.80 -1.00
N LYS A 98 9.27 -12.72 -1.59
CA LYS A 98 8.88 -12.71 -3.01
C LYS A 98 8.11 -11.44 -3.42
N PHE A 99 8.00 -11.28 -4.73
CA PHE A 99 7.19 -10.27 -5.39
C PHE A 99 5.88 -10.90 -5.88
N LEU A 100 4.76 -10.20 -5.73
CA LEU A 100 3.43 -10.64 -6.18
C LEU A 100 2.93 -9.76 -7.32
N ILE A 101 2.40 -10.37 -8.37
CA ILE A 101 1.69 -9.69 -9.47
C ILE A 101 0.27 -10.27 -9.54
N CYS A 102 -0.71 -9.37 -9.49
CA CYS A 102 -2.13 -9.70 -9.59
C CYS A 102 -2.75 -9.06 -10.83
N ASP A 103 -3.78 -9.72 -11.36
CA ASP A 103 -4.73 -9.10 -12.28
C ASP A 103 -5.73 -8.26 -11.48
N LEU A 104 -5.89 -6.98 -11.85
CA LEU A 104 -6.99 -6.17 -11.34
C LEU A 104 -8.23 -6.50 -12.15
N GLY A 105 -9.24 -7.06 -11.49
CA GLY A 105 -10.55 -7.28 -12.09
C GLY A 105 -11.23 -5.97 -12.53
N PRO A 106 -12.19 -6.03 -13.46
CA PRO A 106 -13.04 -4.89 -13.75
C PRO A 106 -13.80 -4.49 -12.48
N TYR A 107 -13.75 -3.20 -12.15
CA TYR A 107 -14.58 -2.59 -11.12
C TYR A 107 -15.86 -2.03 -11.73
#